data_AF-A0A5B0TLQ3-F1
#
_entry.id   AF-A0A5B0TLQ3-F1
#
_cell.length_a   1.000
_cell.length_b   1.000
_cell.length_c   1.000
_cell.angle_alpha   90.00
_cell.angle_beta   90.00
_cell.angle_gamma   90.00
#
_symmetry.space_group_name_H-M   'P 1'
#
loop_
_entity.id
_entity.type
_entity.pdbx_description
1 polymer ?
#
loop_
_entity_poly.entity_id
_entity_poly.type
_entity_poly.pdbx_seq_one_letter_code
_entity_poly.pdbx_strand_id
1 'polypeptide(L)'
;MEALSTAKQVIDIFSALLSPVIAISVGFIAYQQWKLNVDKEKRESNSNKLHIYIVVKRFLRSVDINRVVDDKLYEELQEALALADFYFDGIVTDWLFQVDSDASAWLNLMQINSLPGTQESNPEFTRNLREIEELIDGLQNFHCELFDVFKGSMMYLKPSK
;
A
#
# COMPACT_ATOMS: atom_id res chain seq x y z
N MET A 1 -67.92 13.74 -25.42
CA MET A 1 -66.96 14.87 -25.28
C MET A 1 -66.23 14.85 -23.93
N GLU A 2 -66.87 14.44 -22.83
CA GLU A 2 -66.23 14.39 -21.50
C GLU A 2 -65.02 13.43 -21.40
N ALA A 3 -65.07 12.27 -22.05
CA ALA A 3 -63.96 11.31 -22.06
C ALA A 3 -62.66 11.84 -22.69
N LEU A 4 -62.78 12.78 -23.64
CA LEU A 4 -61.62 13.41 -24.28
C LEU A 4 -60.96 14.47 -23.36
N SER A 5 -61.78 15.12 -22.52
CA SER A 5 -61.35 16.12 -21.54
C SER A 5 -60.59 15.48 -20.37
N THR A 6 -61.11 14.37 -19.83
CA THR A 6 -60.46 13.62 -18.75
C THR A 6 -59.14 13.00 -19.22
N ALA A 7 -59.09 12.45 -20.43
CA ALA A 7 -57.84 11.93 -21.01
C ALA A 7 -56.75 13.01 -21.12
N LYS A 8 -57.11 14.22 -21.55
CA LYS A 8 -56.16 15.34 -21.65
C LYS A 8 -55.63 15.77 -20.27
N GLN A 9 -56.51 15.84 -19.28
CA GLN A 9 -56.15 16.15 -17.89
C GLN A 9 -55.20 15.11 -17.29
N VAL A 10 -55.44 13.83 -17.55
CA VAL A 10 -54.56 12.74 -17.09
C VAL A 10 -53.18 12.85 -17.73
N ILE A 11 -53.10 13.12 -19.04
CA ILE A 11 -51.83 13.30 -19.75
C ILE A 11 -51.05 14.50 -19.21
N ASP A 12 -51.72 15.63 -18.95
CA ASP A 12 -51.09 16.82 -18.39
C ASP A 12 -50.55 16.58 -16.97
N ILE A 13 -51.26 15.80 -16.15
CA ILE A 13 -50.80 15.43 -14.80
C ILE A 13 -49.56 14.53 -14.85
N PHE A 14 -49.55 13.50 -15.70
CA PHE A 14 -48.38 12.62 -15.86
C PHE A 14 -47.17 13.36 -16.45
N SER A 15 -47.41 14.28 -17.40
CA SER A 15 -46.37 15.13 -17.98
C SER A 15 -45.76 16.07 -16.93
N ALA A 16 -46.58 16.67 -16.07
CA ALA A 16 -46.13 17.53 -14.98
C ALA A 16 -45.37 16.76 -13.87
N LEU A 17 -45.76 15.52 -13.59
CA LEU A 17 -45.09 14.65 -12.61
C LEU A 17 -43.79 14.02 -13.13
N LEU A 18 -43.60 13.97 -14.45
CA LEU A 18 -42.42 13.37 -15.08
C LEU A 18 -41.12 14.03 -14.60
N SER A 19 -41.08 15.36 -14.56
CA SER A 19 -39.89 16.14 -14.17
C SER A 19 -39.50 15.91 -12.69
N PRO A 20 -40.41 16.01 -11.70
CA PRO A 20 -40.14 15.61 -10.33
C PRO A 20 -39.68 14.15 -10.18
N VAL A 21 -40.30 13.21 -10.90
CA VAL A 21 -39.93 11.78 -10.85
C VAL A 21 -38.51 11.57 -11.39
N ILE A 22 -38.17 12.23 -12.50
CA ILE A 22 -36.82 12.20 -13.07
C ILE A 22 -35.83 12.82 -12.09
N ALA A 23 -36.14 13.98 -11.50
CA ALA A 23 -35.26 14.65 -10.55
C ALA A 23 -34.96 13.78 -9.32
N ILE A 24 -35.98 13.13 -8.75
CA ILE A 24 -35.83 12.19 -7.63
C ILE A 24 -34.99 10.98 -8.05
N SER A 25 -35.27 10.41 -9.22
CA SER A 25 -34.56 9.23 -9.74
C SER A 25 -33.08 9.53 -9.99
N VAL A 26 -32.78 10.66 -10.63
CA VAL A 26 -31.40 11.11 -10.89
C VAL A 26 -30.68 11.42 -9.58
N GLY A 27 -31.33 12.11 -8.64
CA GLY A 27 -30.76 12.37 -7.31
C GLY A 27 -30.41 11.08 -6.57
N PHE A 28 -31.27 10.07 -6.64
CA PHE A 28 -31.02 8.76 -6.06
C PHE A 28 -29.86 8.02 -6.73
N ILE A 29 -29.78 8.05 -8.07
CA ILE A 29 -28.66 7.44 -8.82
C ILE A 29 -27.34 8.13 -8.47
N ALA A 30 -27.30 9.47 -8.42
CA ALA A 30 -26.11 10.23 -8.06
C ALA A 30 -25.63 9.89 -6.64
N TYR A 31 -26.57 9.78 -5.68
CA TYR A 31 -26.25 9.34 -4.32
C TYR A 31 -25.65 7.92 -4.30
N GLN A 32 -26.22 6.98 -5.07
CA GLN A 32 -25.65 5.63 -5.17
C GLN A 32 -24.26 5.62 -5.81
N GLN A 33 -24.03 6.40 -6.87
CA GLN A 33 -22.72 6.51 -7.51
C GLN A 33 -21.68 7.09 -6.54
N TRP A 34 -22.03 8.13 -5.79
CA TRP A 34 -21.16 8.70 -4.77
C TRP A 34 -20.79 7.65 -3.71
N LYS A 35 -21.78 6.93 -3.18
CA LYS A 35 -21.54 5.87 -2.19
C LYS A 35 -20.64 4.76 -2.73
N LEU A 36 -20.88 4.29 -3.97
CA LEU A 36 -20.07 3.26 -4.61
C LEU A 36 -18.62 3.73 -4.84
N ASN A 37 -18.41 4.99 -5.22
CA ASN A 37 -17.07 5.54 -5.41
C ASN A 37 -16.30 5.60 -4.09
N VAL A 38 -16.93 6.03 -2.99
CA VAL A 38 -16.31 6.05 -1.66
C VAL A 38 -15.92 4.63 -1.22
N ASP A 39 -16.82 3.66 -1.40
CA ASP A 39 -16.55 2.26 -1.05
C ASP A 39 -15.42 1.67 -1.92
N LYS A 40 -15.35 2.04 -3.20
CA LYS A 40 -14.30 1.62 -4.13
C LYS A 40 -12.93 2.18 -3.73
N GLU A 41 -12.84 3.49 -3.48
CA GLU A 41 -11.61 4.16 -3.05
C GLU A 41 -11.04 3.52 -1.77
N LYS A 42 -11.92 3.21 -0.80
CA LYS A 42 -11.53 2.51 0.42
C LYS A 42 -10.95 1.11 0.15
N ARG A 43 -11.55 0.36 -0.79
CA ARG A 43 -11.04 -0.97 -1.17
C ARG A 43 -9.71 -0.89 -1.89
N GLU A 44 -9.54 0.06 -2.80
CA GLU A 44 -8.30 0.28 -3.54
C GLU A 44 -7.17 0.69 -2.59
N SER A 45 -7.43 1.63 -1.68
CA SER A 45 -6.49 2.02 -0.61
C SER A 45 -6.06 0.82 0.24
N ASN A 46 -7.01 0.00 0.69
CA ASN A 46 -6.70 -1.21 1.47
C ASN A 46 -5.92 -2.25 0.64
N SER A 47 -6.23 -2.39 -0.65
CA SER A 47 -5.51 -3.29 -1.55
C SER A 47 -4.05 -2.86 -1.70
N ASN A 48 -3.79 -1.55 -1.84
CA ASN A 48 -2.44 -1.01 -1.96
C ASN A 48 -1.65 -1.17 -0.66
N LYS A 49 -2.26 -0.92 0.51
CA LYS A 49 -1.66 -1.22 1.81
C LYS A 49 -1.25 -2.68 1.95
N LEU A 50 -2.15 -3.59 1.56
CA LEU A 50 -1.89 -5.02 1.60
C LEU A 50 -0.77 -5.42 0.62
N HIS A 51 -0.74 -4.83 -0.56
CA HIS A 51 0.31 -5.07 -1.54
C HIS A 51 1.69 -4.70 -0.97
N ILE A 52 1.84 -3.50 -0.42
CA ILE A 52 3.10 -3.04 0.21
C ILE A 52 3.52 -4.00 1.33
N TYR A 53 2.60 -4.37 2.22
CA TYR A 53 2.90 -5.34 3.29
C TYR A 53 3.40 -6.68 2.74
N ILE A 54 2.78 -7.22 1.68
CA ILE A 54 3.20 -8.49 1.08
C ILE A 54 4.59 -8.39 0.47
N VAL A 55 4.89 -7.28 -0.21
CA VAL A 55 6.20 -7.03 -0.82
C VAL A 55 7.28 -6.99 0.25
N VAL A 56 7.10 -6.18 1.30
CA VAL A 56 8.04 -6.07 2.42
C VAL A 56 8.23 -7.41 3.11
N LYS A 57 7.13 -8.14 3.39
CA LYS A 57 7.19 -9.47 4.01
C LYS A 57 8.00 -10.45 3.18
N ARG A 58 7.79 -10.45 1.86
CA ARG A 58 8.49 -11.35 0.94
C ARG A 58 9.97 -11.01 0.86
N PHE A 59 10.31 -9.72 0.81
CA PHE A 59 11.69 -9.23 0.87
C PHE A 59 12.39 -9.72 2.14
N LEU A 60 11.84 -9.39 3.31
CA LEU A 60 12.43 -9.75 4.61
C LEU A 60 12.53 -11.27 4.80
N ARG A 61 11.51 -12.02 4.36
CA ARG A 61 11.57 -13.49 4.37
C ARG A 61 12.70 -14.05 3.49
N SER A 62 13.04 -13.41 2.37
CA SER A 62 14.18 -13.83 1.55
C SER A 62 15.48 -13.63 2.30
N VAL A 63 15.63 -12.50 2.98
CA VAL A 63 16.79 -12.18 3.81
C VAL A 63 16.93 -13.20 4.95
N ASP A 64 15.85 -13.56 5.63
CA ASP A 64 15.86 -14.60 6.68
C ASP A 64 16.45 -15.94 6.21
N ILE A 65 16.06 -16.38 5.01
CA ILE A 65 16.41 -17.70 4.49
C ILE A 65 17.82 -17.70 3.92
N ASN A 66 18.18 -16.66 3.17
CA ASN A 66 19.39 -16.63 2.36
C ASN A 66 20.53 -15.84 3.02
N ARG A 67 20.24 -15.05 4.07
CA ARG A 67 21.16 -14.07 4.69
C ARG A 67 21.82 -13.13 3.67
N VAL A 68 21.08 -12.78 2.63
CA VAL A 68 21.53 -11.94 1.51
C VAL A 68 20.36 -11.05 1.10
N VAL A 69 20.66 -9.80 0.74
CA VAL A 69 19.70 -8.90 0.09
C VAL A 69 19.67 -9.25 -1.40
N ASP A 70 18.51 -9.68 -1.88
CA ASP A 70 18.27 -9.99 -3.29
C ASP A 70 17.94 -8.71 -4.06
N ASP A 71 18.74 -8.38 -5.08
CA ASP A 71 18.60 -7.14 -5.86
C ASP A 71 17.20 -6.96 -6.45
N LYS A 72 16.61 -8.04 -6.97
CA LYS A 72 15.29 -7.98 -7.61
C LYS A 72 14.19 -7.73 -6.57
N LEU A 73 14.22 -8.43 -5.45
CA LEU A 73 13.26 -8.20 -4.37
C LEU A 73 13.44 -6.82 -3.74
N TYR A 74 14.66 -6.29 -3.72
CA TYR A 74 14.95 -4.94 -3.29
C TYR A 74 14.40 -3.89 -4.26
N GLU A 75 14.55 -4.06 -5.58
CA GLU A 75 13.88 -3.19 -6.58
C GLU A 75 12.35 -3.19 -6.39
N GLU A 76 11.74 -4.37 -6.24
CA GLU A 76 10.30 -4.49 -5.98
C GLU A 76 9.89 -3.82 -4.66
N LEU A 77 10.75 -3.85 -3.63
CA LEU A 77 10.56 -3.12 -2.38
C LEU A 77 10.58 -1.61 -2.64
N GLN A 78 11.57 -1.08 -3.35
CA GLN A 78 11.68 0.35 -3.63
C GLN A 78 10.46 0.91 -4.37
N GLU A 79 9.92 0.16 -5.34
CA GLU A 79 8.68 0.53 -6.03
C GLU A 79 7.49 0.61 -5.07
N ALA A 80 7.37 -0.35 -4.14
CA ALA A 80 6.32 -0.35 -3.14
C ALA A 80 6.49 0.78 -2.12
N LEU A 81 7.73 1.10 -1.74
CA LEU A 81 8.07 2.20 -0.83
C LEU A 81 7.70 3.57 -1.40
N ALA A 82 7.92 3.79 -2.70
CA ALA A 82 7.49 5.02 -3.38
C ALA A 82 5.97 5.27 -3.27
N LEU A 83 5.19 4.21 -3.05
CA LEU A 83 3.75 4.31 -2.81
C LEU A 83 3.39 4.45 -1.32
N ALA A 84 4.28 4.07 -0.40
CA ALA A 84 3.99 3.97 1.02
C ALA A 84 3.60 5.31 1.65
N ASP A 85 4.25 6.41 1.25
CA ASP A 85 3.99 7.77 1.71
C ASP A 85 2.53 8.22 1.49
N PHE A 86 1.83 7.63 0.52
CA PHE A 86 0.43 7.96 0.22
C PHE A 86 -0.58 7.18 1.07
N TYR A 87 -0.20 6.00 1.56
CA TYR A 87 -1.14 5.08 2.20
C TYR A 87 -0.93 4.95 3.71
N PHE A 88 0.29 5.21 4.18
CA PHE A 88 0.68 4.99 5.56
C PHE A 88 0.93 6.28 6.31
N ASP A 89 0.95 6.18 7.64
CA ASP A 89 1.31 7.26 8.54
C ASP A 89 2.83 7.31 8.74
N GLY A 90 3.31 8.40 9.35
CA GLY A 90 4.73 8.64 9.61
C GLY A 90 5.43 7.47 10.29
N ILE A 91 4.75 6.76 11.20
CA ILE A 91 5.35 5.64 11.93
C ILE A 91 5.71 4.49 11.00
N VAL A 92 4.79 4.08 10.14
CA VAL A 92 5.05 2.98 9.20
C VAL A 92 6.00 3.41 8.10
N THR A 93 5.89 4.66 7.59
CA THR A 93 6.81 5.16 6.55
C THR A 93 8.24 5.29 7.07
N ASP A 94 8.45 5.80 8.29
CA ASP A 94 9.77 5.93 8.90
C ASP A 94 10.41 4.56 9.12
N TRP A 95 9.62 3.59 9.60
CA TRP A 95 10.09 2.21 9.76
C TRP A 95 10.47 1.58 8.42
N LEU A 96 9.66 1.79 7.38
CA LEU A 96 9.93 1.31 6.03
C LEU A 96 11.18 1.96 5.42
N PHE A 97 11.40 3.25 5.69
CA PHE A 97 12.62 3.95 5.29
C PHE A 97 13.86 3.36 5.96
N GLN A 98 13.76 2.94 7.23
CA GLN A 98 14.88 2.27 7.89
C GLN A 98 15.18 0.90 7.26
N VAL A 99 14.15 0.13 6.87
CA VAL A 99 14.34 -1.14 6.13
C VAL A 99 15.08 -0.90 4.81
N ASP A 100 14.69 0.14 4.05
CA ASP A 100 15.37 0.53 2.81
C ASP A 100 16.82 0.94 3.05
N SER A 101 17.05 1.79 4.05
CA SER A 101 18.37 2.26 4.45
C SER A 101 19.31 1.11 4.76
N ASP A 102 18.86 0.16 5.58
CA ASP A 102 19.69 -0.98 5.99
C ASP A 102 19.97 -1.94 4.82
N ALA A 103 18.97 -2.18 3.97
CA ALA A 103 19.14 -2.99 2.77
C ALA A 103 20.10 -2.33 1.76
N SER A 104 19.97 -1.02 1.55
CA SER A 104 20.86 -0.24 0.68
C SER A 104 22.29 -0.24 1.20
N ALA A 105 22.48 -0.01 2.50
CA ALA A 105 23.78 -0.05 3.14
C ALA A 105 24.45 -1.41 2.96
N TRP A 106 23.69 -2.50 3.12
CA TRP A 106 24.19 -3.86 2.91
C TRP A 106 24.68 -4.07 1.49
N LEU A 107 23.88 -3.69 0.48
CA LEU A 107 24.25 -3.82 -0.93
C LEU A 107 25.52 -3.02 -1.26
N ASN A 108 25.61 -1.78 -0.77
CA ASN A 108 26.77 -0.92 -0.96
C ASN A 108 28.04 -1.53 -0.35
N LEU A 109 27.97 -2.03 0.88
CA LEU A 109 29.13 -2.64 1.55
C LEU A 109 29.56 -3.95 0.86
N MET A 110 28.61 -4.76 0.42
CA MET A 110 28.90 -5.97 -0.35
C MET A 110 29.58 -5.65 -1.68
N GLN A 111 29.14 -4.60 -2.38
CA GLN A 111 29.78 -4.14 -3.60
C GLN A 111 31.22 -3.67 -3.34
N ILE A 112 31.44 -2.85 -2.30
CA ILE A 112 32.77 -2.35 -1.92
C ILE A 112 33.72 -3.51 -1.60
N ASN A 113 33.25 -4.48 -0.83
CA ASN A 113 34.05 -5.65 -0.45
C ASN A 113 34.33 -6.59 -1.63
N SER A 114 33.53 -6.52 -2.70
CA SER A 114 33.72 -7.30 -3.93
C SER A 114 34.69 -6.64 -4.93
N LEU A 115 35.16 -5.41 -4.67
CA LEU A 115 36.07 -4.70 -5.57
C LEU A 115 37.47 -5.33 -5.64
N PRO A 116 38.14 -5.33 -6.80
CA PRO A 116 39.51 -5.82 -6.92
C PRO A 116 40.47 -4.93 -6.11
N GLY A 117 41.18 -5.52 -5.14
CA GLY A 117 42.14 -4.82 -4.30
C GLY A 117 41.74 -4.70 -2.83
N THR A 118 40.48 -5.01 -2.49
CA THR A 118 40.04 -5.15 -1.10
C THR A 118 40.58 -6.49 -0.56
N GLN A 119 41.57 -6.43 0.34
CA GLN A 119 42.21 -7.62 0.91
C GLN A 119 41.76 -7.85 2.36
N GLU A 120 41.71 -9.12 2.78
CA GLU A 120 41.41 -9.53 4.17
C GLU A 120 42.35 -8.91 5.21
N SER A 121 43.55 -8.49 4.79
CA SER A 121 44.55 -7.84 5.63
C SER A 121 44.24 -6.36 5.92
N ASN A 122 43.29 -5.74 5.20
CA ASN A 122 42.87 -4.36 5.46
C ASN A 122 41.91 -4.33 6.67
N PRO A 123 42.20 -3.58 7.74
CA PRO A 123 41.28 -3.44 8.89
C PRO A 123 39.89 -2.92 8.50
N GLU A 124 39.77 -2.17 7.40
CA GLU A 124 38.46 -1.73 6.88
C GLU A 124 37.63 -2.90 6.34
N PHE A 125 38.25 -3.91 5.73
CA PHE A 125 37.54 -5.09 5.24
C PHE A 125 36.91 -5.86 6.40
N THR A 126 37.67 -6.08 7.49
CA THR A 126 37.13 -6.73 8.70
C THR A 126 36.02 -5.91 9.35
N ARG A 127 36.14 -4.57 9.37
CA ARG A 127 35.07 -3.69 9.87
C ARG A 127 33.81 -3.82 9.03
N ASN A 128 33.93 -3.75 7.70
CA ASN A 128 32.80 -3.85 6.78
C ASN A 128 32.09 -5.20 6.90
N LEU A 129 32.83 -6.31 7.06
CA LEU A 129 32.21 -7.63 7.29
C LEU A 129 31.36 -7.66 8.56
N ARG A 130 31.82 -7.05 9.65
CA ARG A 130 31.03 -6.94 10.88
C ARG A 130 29.77 -6.11 10.64
N GLU A 131 29.88 -4.97 9.96
CA GLU A 131 28.73 -4.12 9.63
C GLU A 131 27.72 -4.83 8.72
N ILE A 132 28.18 -5.63 7.75
CA ILE A 132 27.33 -6.47 6.89
C ILE A 132 26.50 -7.47 7.73
N GLU A 133 27.11 -8.13 8.71
CA GLU A 133 26.40 -9.05 9.60
C GLU A 133 25.40 -8.32 10.51
N GLU A 134 25.79 -7.17 11.07
CA GLU A 134 24.90 -6.33 11.89
C GLU A 134 23.68 -5.86 11.08
N LEU A 135 23.86 -5.52 9.80
CA LEU A 135 22.77 -5.13 8.90
C LEU A 135 21.83 -6.30 8.56
N ILE A 136 22.35 -7.51 8.32
CA ILE A 136 21.50 -8.69 8.12
C ILE A 136 20.68 -8.98 9.38
N ASP A 137 21.30 -8.95 10.55
CA ASP A 137 20.61 -9.20 11.81
C ASP A 137 19.56 -8.09 12.07
N GLY A 138 19.84 -6.84 11.70
CA GLY A 138 18.88 -5.73 11.68
C GLY A 138 17.68 -6.00 10.78
N LEU A 139 17.90 -6.44 9.53
CA LEU A 139 16.84 -6.82 8.60
C LEU A 139 15.99 -7.99 9.12
N GLN A 140 16.59 -8.96 9.78
CA GLN A 140 15.85 -10.06 10.43
C GLN A 140 15.00 -9.56 11.62
N ASN A 141 15.50 -8.58 12.39
CA ASN A 141 14.71 -7.94 13.45
C ASN A 141 13.50 -7.19 12.87
N PHE A 142 13.65 -6.49 11.74
CA PHE A 142 12.51 -5.90 11.05
C PHE A 142 11.47 -6.95 10.65
N HIS A 143 11.87 -8.16 10.26
CA HIS A 143 10.88 -9.19 9.99
C HIS A 143 10.07 -9.58 11.23
N CYS A 144 10.70 -9.60 12.41
CA CYS A 144 10.02 -9.85 13.67
C CYS A 144 9.03 -8.74 14.03
N GLU A 145 9.39 -7.49 13.78
CA GLU A 145 8.57 -6.31 14.08
C GLU A 145 7.44 -6.06 13.07
N LEU A 146 7.59 -6.58 11.85
CA LEU A 146 6.74 -6.28 10.68
C LEU A 146 5.25 -6.32 11.00
N PHE A 147 4.79 -7.39 11.66
CA PHE A 147 3.38 -7.55 11.99
C PHE A 147 2.90 -6.46 12.98
N ASP A 148 3.70 -6.17 13.99
CA ASP A 148 3.36 -5.21 15.04
C ASP A 148 3.32 -3.77 14.53
N VAL A 149 4.18 -3.44 13.58
CA VAL A 149 4.19 -2.12 12.91
C VAL A 149 2.95 -1.98 12.02
N PHE A 150 2.65 -3.00 11.19
CA PHE A 150 1.57 -2.90 10.21
C PHE A 150 0.17 -3.13 10.81
N LYS A 151 0.03 -3.80 11.96
CA LYS A 151 -1.30 -4.16 12.50
C LYS A 151 -2.21 -2.95 12.70
N GLY A 152 -1.67 -1.81 13.16
CA GLY A 152 -2.44 -0.58 13.40
C GLY A 152 -2.98 0.00 12.10
N SER A 153 -2.14 0.03 11.07
CA SER A 153 -2.46 0.64 9.77
C SER A 153 -3.29 -0.28 8.86
N MET A 154 -3.31 -1.59 9.15
CA MET A 154 -4.08 -2.61 8.45
C MET A 154 -5.45 -2.90 9.12
N MET A 155 -5.60 -2.68 10.44
CA MET A 155 -6.83 -2.93 11.19
C MET A 155 -7.86 -1.80 11.06
N TYR A 156 -8.47 -1.67 9.88
CA TYR A 156 -9.81 -1.04 9.74
C TYR A 156 -10.92 -2.06 9.45
N LEU A 157 -10.65 -3.35 9.66
CA LEU A 157 -11.63 -4.42 9.62
C LEU A 157 -12.37 -4.57 10.96
N LYS A 158 -12.97 -3.49 11.47
CA LYS A 158 -14.11 -3.65 12.38
C LYS A 158 -15.36 -3.34 11.54
N PRO A 159 -16.15 -4.35 11.13
CA PRO A 159 -17.47 -4.05 10.64
C PRO A 159 -18.21 -3.40 11.80
N SER A 160 -18.66 -2.16 11.61
CA SER A 160 -19.73 -1.61 12.45
C SER A 160 -20.87 -2.61 12.35
N LYS A 161 -21.13 -3.32 13.45
CA LYS A 161 -22.42 -3.99 13.65
C LYS A 161 -23.52 -2.95 13.75
#